data_AF-A0A336N3H4-F1
#
_entry.id   AF-A0A336N3H4-F1
#
_cell.length_a   1.000
_cell.length_b   1.000
_cell.length_c   1.000
_cell.angle_alpha   90.00
_cell.angle_beta   90.00
_cell.angle_gamma   90.00
#
_symmetry.space_group_name_H-M   'P 1'
#
loop_
_entity.id
_entity.type
_entity.pdbx_description
1 polymer ?
#
loop_
_entity_poly.entity_id
_entity_poly.type
_entity_poly.pdbx_seq_one_letter_code
_entity_poly.pdbx_strand_id
1 'polypeptide(L)'
;MELDIKFDEKDMRIVQGAFAKLVQLGKSDGITRKMANVLREDAEDALEDERSPKGEKWEDLDPAYKKSRYAKGYDGKILHRTGLLMASLNIDYGDDFAAVGVSESYGIYHQLGTKKCLRVRF
;
A
#
# COMPACT_ATOMS: atom_id res chain seq x y z
N MET A 1 -28.15 -42.61 -5.06
CA MET A 1 -29.21 -41.59 -4.93
C MET A 1 -28.73 -40.39 -5.74
N GLU A 2 -29.21 -40.26 -6.97
CA GLU A 2 -29.01 -39.05 -7.78
C GLU A 2 -30.15 -38.09 -7.45
N LEU A 3 -29.81 -36.88 -7.00
CA LEU A 3 -30.78 -35.80 -6.81
C LEU A 3 -30.90 -35.05 -8.14
N ASP A 4 -31.95 -35.34 -8.90
CA ASP A 4 -32.30 -34.64 -10.13
C ASP A 4 -32.99 -33.31 -9.77
N ILE A 5 -32.19 -32.28 -9.48
CA ILE A 5 -32.70 -30.94 -9.16
C ILE A 5 -33.02 -30.22 -10.48
N LYS A 6 -34.31 -30.13 -10.81
CA LYS A 6 -34.80 -29.38 -11.97
C LYS A 6 -35.07 -27.94 -11.57
N PHE A 7 -34.22 -27.03 -12.03
CA PHE A 7 -34.48 -25.60 -11.96
C PHE A 7 -35.40 -25.19 -13.10
N ASP A 8 -36.53 -24.57 -12.79
CA ASP A 8 -37.35 -23.96 -13.82
C ASP A 8 -36.75 -22.61 -14.26
N GLU A 9 -37.32 -22.02 -15.32
CA GLU A 9 -36.81 -20.77 -15.89
C GLU A 9 -36.90 -19.59 -14.91
N LYS A 10 -37.85 -19.63 -13.96
CA LYS A 10 -38.06 -18.61 -12.93
C LYS A 10 -37.03 -18.77 -11.82
N ASP A 11 -36.74 -20.00 -11.41
CA ASP A 11 -35.68 -20.33 -10.44
C ASP A 11 -34.31 -19.89 -10.97
N MET A 12 -34.05 -20.12 -12.26
CA MET A 12 -32.81 -19.69 -12.92
C MET A 12 -32.65 -18.17 -12.87
N ARG A 13 -33.72 -17.41 -13.10
CA ARG A 13 -33.69 -15.93 -13.02
C ARG A 13 -33.44 -15.44 -11.60
N ILE A 14 -34.02 -16.10 -10.59
CA ILE A 14 -33.80 -15.77 -9.18
C ILE A 14 -32.33 -16.03 -8.79
N VAL A 15 -31.79 -17.18 -9.19
CA VAL A 15 -30.38 -17.54 -8.92
C VAL A 15 -29.43 -16.55 -9.62
N GLN A 16 -29.67 -16.22 -10.88
CA GLN A 16 -28.87 -15.23 -11.61
C GLN A 16 -28.95 -13.84 -10.98
N GLY A 17 -30.13 -13.40 -10.53
CA GLY A 17 -30.30 -12.12 -9.84
C GLY A 17 -29.59 -12.08 -8.50
N ALA A 18 -29.66 -13.15 -7.70
CA ALA A 18 -28.93 -13.28 -6.45
C ALA A 18 -27.41 -13.27 -6.68
N PHE A 19 -26.93 -13.99 -7.70
CA PHE A 19 -25.51 -14.02 -8.06
C PHE A 19 -25.03 -12.66 -8.58
N ALA A 20 -25.80 -11.98 -9.42
CA ALA A 20 -25.50 -10.62 -9.88
C ALA A 20 -25.40 -9.64 -8.71
N LYS A 21 -26.31 -9.75 -7.73
CA LYS A 21 -26.29 -8.93 -6.51
C LYS A 21 -25.08 -9.21 -5.62
N LEU A 22 -24.67 -10.48 -5.48
CA LEU A 22 -23.44 -10.86 -4.79
C LEU A 22 -22.19 -10.31 -5.50
N VAL A 23 -22.15 -10.40 -6.83
CA VAL A 23 -21.07 -9.80 -7.64
C VAL A 23 -21.05 -8.28 -7.47
N GLN A 24 -22.21 -7.62 -7.39
CA GLN A 24 -22.30 -6.18 -7.18
C GLN A 24 -21.83 -5.78 -5.77
N LEU A 25 -22.25 -6.51 -4.75
CA LEU A 25 -21.78 -6.31 -3.37
C LEU A 25 -20.27 -6.57 -3.23
N GLY A 26 -19.73 -7.55 -3.94
CA GLY A 26 -18.29 -7.84 -3.95
C GLY A 26 -17.45 -6.81 -4.69
N LYS A 27 -18.04 -6.00 -5.57
CA LYS A 27 -17.33 -5.05 -6.44
C LYS A 27 -17.19 -3.63 -5.89
N SER A 28 -18.10 -3.11 -5.06
CA SER A 28 -18.32 -1.65 -5.16
C SER A 28 -18.58 -0.83 -3.90
N ASP A 29 -18.39 -1.31 -2.68
CA ASP A 29 -18.56 -0.40 -1.53
C ASP A 29 -17.35 0.54 -1.29
N GLY A 30 -16.41 0.56 -2.25
CA GLY A 30 -15.18 1.34 -2.17
C GLY A 30 -14.32 0.93 -0.98
N ILE A 31 -14.50 -0.29 -0.46
CA ILE A 31 -13.78 -0.80 0.71
C ILE A 31 -12.29 -0.84 0.39
N THR A 32 -11.89 -1.39 -0.75
CA THR A 32 -10.50 -1.42 -1.21
C THR A 32 -9.93 -0.01 -1.37
N ARG A 33 -10.71 0.94 -1.90
CA ARG A 33 -10.33 2.35 -1.94
C ARG A 33 -10.13 2.97 -0.55
N LYS A 34 -11.03 2.69 0.40
CA LYS A 34 -10.90 3.15 1.80
C LYS A 34 -9.65 2.55 2.45
N MET A 35 -9.42 1.25 2.26
CA MET A 35 -8.22 0.57 2.73
C MET A 35 -6.97 1.19 2.12
N ALA A 36 -6.97 1.50 0.81
CA ALA A 36 -5.84 2.15 0.15
C ALA A 36 -5.56 3.55 0.72
N ASN A 37 -6.60 4.33 1.06
CA ASN A 37 -6.43 5.61 1.74
C ASN A 37 -5.82 5.46 3.14
N VAL A 38 -6.27 4.47 3.93
CA VAL A 38 -5.68 4.18 5.25
C VAL A 38 -4.21 3.78 5.11
N LEU A 39 -3.88 2.91 4.15
CA LEU A 39 -2.48 2.54 3.87
C LEU A 39 -1.62 3.74 3.49
N ARG A 40 -2.20 4.73 2.80
CA ARG A 40 -1.51 5.98 2.48
C ARG A 40 -1.26 6.82 3.73
N GLU A 41 -2.27 7.02 4.57
CA GLU A 41 -2.13 7.74 5.84
C GLU A 41 -1.07 7.08 6.73
N ASP A 42 -1.12 5.75 6.89
CA ASP A 42 -0.12 4.99 7.64
C ASP A 42 1.29 5.16 7.06
N ALA A 43 1.43 5.22 5.73
CA ALA A 43 2.71 5.43 5.07
C ALA A 43 3.23 6.88 5.22
N GLU A 44 2.34 7.87 5.20
CA GLU A 44 2.65 9.27 5.48
C GLU A 44 3.15 9.43 6.93
N ASP A 45 2.43 8.83 7.88
CA ASP A 45 2.80 8.84 9.30
C ASP A 45 4.12 8.12 9.54
N ALA A 46 4.36 6.97 8.91
CA ALA A 46 5.63 6.26 8.99
C ALA A 46 6.83 7.09 8.51
N LEU A 47 6.66 7.82 7.40
CA LEU A 47 7.67 8.75 6.86
C LEU A 47 7.89 9.97 7.75
N GLU A 48 6.81 10.49 8.32
CA GLU A 48 6.85 11.66 9.21
C GLU A 48 7.47 11.30 10.58
N ASP A 49 7.10 10.18 11.17
CA ASP A 49 7.58 9.76 12.49
C ASP A 49 8.89 8.96 12.45
N GLU A 50 9.36 8.61 11.26
CA GLU A 50 10.54 7.76 11.02
C GLU A 50 10.42 6.40 11.71
N ARG A 51 9.26 5.75 11.52
CA ARG A 51 8.90 4.49 12.19
C ARG A 51 8.45 3.42 11.21
N SER A 52 8.72 2.17 11.57
CA SER A 52 8.15 1.01 10.87
C SER A 52 6.65 0.90 11.17
N PRO A 53 5.89 0.09 10.39
CA PRO A 53 4.49 -0.21 10.68
C PRO A 53 4.25 -0.86 12.05
N LYS A 54 5.30 -1.35 12.71
CA LYS A 54 5.25 -1.89 14.10
C LYS A 54 5.51 -0.82 15.16
N GLY A 55 5.75 0.44 14.77
CA GLY A 55 6.05 1.56 15.65
C GLY A 55 7.52 1.69 16.06
N GLU A 56 8.39 0.79 15.63
CA GLU A 56 9.83 0.86 15.90
C GLU A 56 10.46 1.99 15.11
N LYS A 57 11.29 2.83 15.75
CA LYS A 57 12.07 3.84 15.03
C LYS A 57 13.00 3.18 14.02
N TRP A 58 13.18 3.82 12.87
CA TRP A 58 14.15 3.39 11.90
C TRP A 58 15.58 3.50 12.42
N GLU A 59 16.44 2.65 11.88
CA GLU A 59 17.87 2.73 12.12
C GLU A 59 18.41 4.09 11.63
N ASP A 60 19.26 4.70 12.44
CA ASP A 60 19.93 5.94 12.08
C ASP A 60 20.74 5.80 10.78
N LEU A 61 20.85 6.91 10.05
CA LEU A 61 21.75 6.97 8.90
C LEU A 61 23.19 6.69 9.32
N ASP A 62 23.91 5.96 8.47
CA ASP A 62 25.36 5.82 8.60
C ASP A 62 26.03 7.19 8.83
N PRO A 63 26.90 7.35 9.84
CA PRO A 63 27.45 8.65 10.21
C PRO A 63 28.23 9.34 9.08
N ALA A 64 28.97 8.58 8.27
CA ALA A 64 29.74 9.14 7.16
C ALA A 64 28.81 9.62 6.04
N TYR A 65 27.79 8.83 5.71
CA TYR A 65 26.75 9.23 4.77
C TYR A 65 25.97 10.45 5.26
N LYS A 66 25.56 10.47 6.54
CA LYS A 66 24.85 11.60 7.16
C LYS A 66 25.66 12.89 7.04
N LYS A 67 26.96 12.86 7.37
CA LYS A 67 27.85 14.01 7.21
C LYS A 67 27.94 14.49 5.76
N SER A 68 28.13 13.57 4.81
CA SER A 68 28.22 13.92 3.38
C SER A 68 26.91 14.52 2.85
N ARG A 69 25.78 13.96 3.26
CA ARG A 69 24.44 14.41 2.90
C ARG A 69 24.15 15.80 3.46
N TYR A 70 24.49 16.05 4.73
CA TYR A 70 24.25 17.34 5.39
C TYR A 70 25.12 18.46 4.80
N ALA A 71 26.37 18.16 4.44
CA ALA A 71 27.24 19.10 3.74
C ALA A 71 26.67 19.55 2.37
N LYS A 72 25.75 18.77 1.79
CA LYS A 72 25.04 19.10 0.54
C LYS A 72 23.71 19.81 0.78
N GLY A 73 23.38 20.17 2.02
CA GLY A 73 22.15 20.87 2.39
C GLY A 73 20.93 19.96 2.60
N TYR A 74 21.11 18.65 2.73
CA TYR A 74 20.01 17.69 2.93
C TYR A 74 19.95 17.21 4.39
N ASP A 75 19.57 18.08 5.31
CA ASP A 75 19.61 17.84 6.76
C ASP A 75 18.32 17.27 7.38
N GLY A 76 17.27 17.13 6.58
CA GLY A 76 15.97 16.58 7.00
C GLY A 76 15.97 15.07 7.34
N LYS A 77 14.75 14.54 7.48
CA LYS A 77 14.46 13.15 7.89
C LYS A 77 15.14 12.09 7.04
N ILE A 78 15.29 10.89 7.59
CA ILE A 78 16.01 9.74 7.01
C ILE A 78 15.61 9.53 5.55
N LEU A 79 14.32 9.49 5.24
CA LEU A 79 13.81 9.31 3.87
C LEU A 79 13.36 10.61 3.17
N HIS A 80 13.49 11.78 3.81
CA HIS A 80 13.11 13.08 3.24
C HIS A 80 14.34 13.80 2.68
N ARG A 81 15.00 13.21 1.67
CA ARG A 81 16.19 13.84 1.07
C ARG A 81 15.85 15.08 0.25
N THR A 82 14.85 14.98 -0.62
CA THR A 82 14.39 16.08 -1.48
C THR A 82 12.90 16.37 -1.31
N GLY A 83 12.19 15.58 -0.50
CA GLY A 83 10.72 15.61 -0.39
C GLY A 83 9.98 14.90 -1.52
N LEU A 84 10.65 14.60 -2.64
CA LEU A 84 10.01 13.96 -3.81
C LEU A 84 9.44 12.58 -3.49
N LEU A 85 10.09 11.80 -2.62
CA LEU A 85 9.58 10.49 -2.21
C LEU A 85 8.17 10.59 -1.64
N MET A 86 7.99 11.46 -0.63
CA MET A 86 6.69 11.70 0.01
C MET A 86 5.69 12.32 -0.96
N ALA A 87 6.12 13.29 -1.78
CA ALA A 87 5.27 13.91 -2.78
C ALA A 87 4.80 12.94 -3.89
N SER A 88 5.52 11.84 -4.10
CA SER A 88 5.21 10.82 -5.10
C SER A 88 4.37 9.66 -4.56
N LEU A 89 3.97 9.72 -3.28
CA LEU A 89 3.15 8.70 -2.64
C LEU A 89 1.78 8.65 -3.34
N ASN A 90 1.38 7.45 -3.76
CA ASN A 90 0.14 7.24 -4.47
C ASN A 90 -0.48 5.90 -4.08
N ILE A 91 -1.78 5.77 -4.34
CA ILE A 91 -2.56 4.58 -4.07
C ILE A 91 -3.04 3.92 -5.36
N ASP A 92 -3.22 2.61 -5.30
CA ASP A 92 -3.89 1.83 -6.32
C ASP A 92 -4.87 0.86 -5.66
N TYR A 93 -5.97 0.54 -6.34
CA TYR A 93 -7.00 -0.34 -5.80
C TYR A 93 -7.85 -0.93 -6.92
N GLY A 94 -8.35 -2.13 -6.68
CA GLY A 94 -9.30 -2.84 -7.53
C GLY A 94 -10.38 -3.53 -6.72
N ASP A 95 -11.07 -4.48 -7.34
CA ASP A 95 -12.16 -5.21 -6.70
C ASP A 95 -11.66 -6.06 -5.52
N ASP A 96 -10.41 -6.53 -5.57
CA ASP A 96 -9.82 -7.47 -4.61
C ASP A 96 -8.46 -7.04 -4.02
N PHE A 97 -7.98 -5.83 -4.34
CA PHE A 97 -6.70 -5.33 -3.84
C PHE A 97 -6.74 -3.84 -3.47
N ALA A 98 -5.85 -3.49 -2.55
CA ALA A 98 -5.53 -2.12 -2.16
C ALA A 98 -4.01 -2.01 -1.94
N ALA A 99 -3.39 -0.98 -2.49
CA ALA A 99 -1.95 -0.80 -2.47
C ALA A 99 -1.57 0.67 -2.29
N VAL A 100 -0.40 0.88 -1.69
CA VAL A 100 0.28 2.18 -1.61
C VAL A 100 1.71 2.01 -2.12
N GLY A 101 2.21 3.02 -2.83
CA GLY A 101 3.56 3.03 -3.36
C GLY A 101 4.05 4.43 -3.68
N VAL A 102 5.30 4.50 -4.12
CA VAL A 102 5.96 5.76 -4.52
C VAL A 102 6.44 5.61 -5.96
N SER A 103 6.44 6.70 -6.70
CA SER A 103 6.86 6.70 -8.11
C SER A 103 8.38 6.86 -8.29
N GLU A 104 9.09 7.21 -7.21
CA GLU A 104 10.54 7.32 -7.22
C GLU A 104 11.21 5.96 -7.49
N SER A 105 12.11 5.91 -8.46
CA SER A 105 12.80 4.68 -8.87
C SER A 105 13.53 3.94 -7.73
N TYR A 106 13.96 4.68 -6.69
CA TYR A 106 14.61 4.12 -5.52
C TYR A 106 13.64 3.69 -4.41
N GLY A 107 12.34 4.00 -4.54
CA GLY A 107 11.30 3.65 -3.60
C GLY A 107 11.15 2.16 -3.34
N ILE A 108 11.38 1.35 -4.38
CA ILE A 108 11.35 -0.12 -4.27
C ILE A 108 12.40 -0.66 -3.29
N TYR A 109 13.52 0.03 -3.13
CA TYR A 109 14.56 -0.36 -2.17
C TYR A 109 14.13 -0.14 -0.72
N HIS A 110 13.20 0.80 -0.49
CA HIS A 110 12.61 1.02 0.82
C HIS A 110 11.63 -0.11 1.13
N GLN A 111 10.76 -0.49 0.19
CA GLN A 111 9.75 -1.53 0.41
C GLN A 111 10.34 -2.95 0.54
N LEU A 112 11.26 -3.33 -0.34
CA LEU A 112 11.79 -4.70 -0.41
C LEU A 112 13.13 -4.86 0.31
N GLY A 113 13.71 -3.76 0.79
CA GLY A 113 15.09 -3.69 1.23
C GLY A 113 16.08 -3.82 0.07
N THR A 114 17.34 -3.52 0.34
CA THR A 114 18.44 -3.71 -0.61
C THR A 114 19.73 -4.08 0.12
N LYS A 115 20.68 -4.71 -0.59
CA LYS A 115 22.03 -4.95 -0.07
C LYS A 115 22.94 -3.72 -0.18
N LYS A 116 22.51 -2.68 -0.90
CA LYS A 116 23.31 -1.47 -1.20
C LYS A 116 22.99 -0.25 -0.33
N CYS A 117 21.92 -0.27 0.47
CA CYS A 117 21.48 0.84 1.32
C CYS A 117 20.70 0.31 2.54
N LEU A 118 20.66 1.09 3.64
CA LEU A 118 20.06 0.74 4.93
C LEU A 118 18.74 -0.04 4.82
N ARG A 119 18.61 -1.05 5.69
CA ARG A 119 17.53 -2.05 5.68
C ARG A 119 16.29 -1.49 6.36
N VAL A 120 15.58 -0.57 5.71
CA VAL A 120 14.21 -0.26 6.11
C VAL A 120 13.34 -1.41 5.62
N ARG A 121 12.69 -2.14 6.53
CA ARG A 121 11.65 -3.12 6.19
C ARG A 121 10.31 -2.43 6.41
N PHE A 122 9.49 -2.41 5.36
CA PHE A 122 8.05 -2.23 5.50
C PHE A 122 7.42 -3.57 5.90
#